data_AF-A0A2N5XFN1-F1
#
_entry.id   AF-A0A2N5XFN1-F1
#
_cell.length_a   1.000
_cell.length_b   1.000
_cell.length_c   1.000
_cell.angle_alpha   90.00
_cell.angle_beta   90.00
_cell.angle_gamma   90.00
#
_symmetry.space_group_name_H-M   'P 1'
#
loop_
_entity.id
_entity.type
_entity.pdbx_description
1 polymer ?
#
loop_
_entity_poly.entity_id
_entity_poly.type
_entity_poly.pdbx_seq_one_letter_code
_entity_poly.pdbx_strand_id
1 'polypeptide(L)'
;MPVQNPDVRIVSFGYLHGEPPAAHLTADLRVHFRDPHVSPELRYMTAEDQAVRDAVLGTAGIPQLVATLADAVTAYRSGPSAGPLTVAVGCAG
;
A
#
# COMPACT_ATOMS: atom_id res chain seq x y z
N MET A 1 -22.44 5.75 7.93
CA MET A 1 -21.99 6.70 6.88
C MET A 1 -20.48 6.56 6.78
N PRO A 2 -19.88 6.08 5.68
CA PRO A 2 -18.42 5.98 5.59
C PRO A 2 -17.84 7.38 5.42
N VAL A 3 -16.84 7.71 6.24
CA VAL A 3 -16.15 9.00 6.25
C VAL A 3 -15.32 9.15 4.97
N GLN A 4 -15.88 9.82 3.97
CA GLN A 4 -15.16 10.24 2.76
C GLN A 4 -14.40 11.53 3.09
N ASN A 5 -13.12 11.41 3.44
CA ASN A 5 -12.21 12.53 3.62
C ASN A 5 -11.71 12.98 2.23
N PRO A 6 -11.94 14.22 1.77
CA PRO A 6 -12.01 14.51 0.33
C PRO A 6 -10.69 14.55 -0.48
N ASP A 7 -9.49 14.28 0.07
CA ASP A 7 -8.24 14.52 -0.67
C ASP A 7 -7.10 13.50 -0.47
N VAL A 8 -7.41 12.24 -0.08
CA VAL A 8 -6.37 11.17 -0.07
C VAL A 8 -6.85 9.97 -0.87
N ARG A 9 -6.23 9.75 -2.03
CA ARG A 9 -6.47 8.61 -2.91
C ARG A 9 -5.36 7.59 -2.73
N ILE A 10 -5.71 6.37 -2.31
CA ILE A 10 -4.78 5.24 -2.26
C ILE A 10 -5.07 4.35 -3.45
N VAL A 11 -4.04 4.00 -4.23
CA VAL A 11 -4.15 3.16 -5.42
C VAL A 11 -3.20 1.98 -5.28
N SER A 12 -3.75 0.78 -5.25
CA SER A 12 -2.97 -0.46 -5.42
C SER A 12 -2.78 -0.74 -6.91
N PHE A 13 -1.55 -1.00 -7.34
CA PHE A 13 -1.26 -1.41 -8.71
C PHE A 13 -0.20 -2.53 -8.72
N GLY A 14 -0.23 -3.36 -9.77
CA GLY A 14 0.79 -4.38 -10.01
C GLY A 14 1.73 -3.90 -11.11
N TYR A 15 3.05 -3.92 -10.85
CA TYR A 15 4.02 -3.54 -11.89
C TYR A 15 4.07 -4.50 -13.09
N LEU A 16 3.48 -5.69 -12.98
CA LEU A 16 3.28 -6.59 -14.12
C LEU A 16 2.15 -6.10 -15.05
N HIS A 17 1.26 -5.22 -14.58
CA HIS A 17 0.11 -4.73 -15.35
C HIS A 17 0.29 -3.30 -15.89
N GLY A 18 1.40 -2.63 -15.56
CA GLY A 18 1.73 -1.29 -16.08
C GLY A 18 2.71 -0.50 -15.22
N GLU A 19 3.03 0.71 -15.69
CA GLU A 19 3.82 1.69 -14.92
C GLU A 19 3.02 2.25 -13.72
N PRO A 20 3.71 2.67 -12.65
CA PRO A 20 3.07 3.31 -11.51
C PRO A 20 2.22 4.51 -11.97
N PRO A 21 0.95 4.61 -11.52
CA PRO A 21 0.14 5.77 -11.81
C PRO A 21 0.80 7.03 -11.21
N ALA A 22 0.55 8.19 -11.83
CA ALA A 22 1.04 9.47 -11.30
C ALA A 22 0.56 9.66 -9.85
N ALA A 23 1.50 9.55 -8.92
CA ALA A 23 1.26 9.62 -7.49
C ALA A 23 2.29 10.52 -6.81
N HIS A 24 1.89 11.10 -5.69
CA HIS A 24 2.75 11.95 -4.86
C HIS A 24 3.69 11.10 -3.99
N LEU A 25 3.21 9.92 -3.57
CA LEU A 25 3.97 8.92 -2.86
C LEU A 25 3.82 7.59 -3.58
N THR A 26 4.93 6.90 -3.86
CA THR A 26 4.93 5.56 -4.44
C THR A 26 5.71 4.62 -3.53
N ALA A 27 5.07 3.55 -3.06
CA ALA A 27 5.69 2.50 -2.27
C ALA A 27 5.85 1.24 -3.13
N ASP A 28 7.08 0.93 -3.54
CA ASP A 28 7.42 -0.29 -4.28
C ASP A 28 7.79 -1.42 -3.30
N LEU A 29 6.94 -2.44 -3.22
CA LEU A 29 7.11 -3.56 -2.29
C LEU A 29 7.85 -4.76 -2.91
N ARG A 30 8.15 -4.73 -4.22
CA ARG A 30 8.58 -5.91 -4.99
C ARG A 30 9.96 -6.46 -4.63
N VAL A 31 10.86 -5.61 -4.15
CA VAL A 31 12.25 -5.99 -3.91
C VAL A 31 12.46 -6.42 -2.46
N HIS A 32 11.90 -5.67 -1.52
CA HIS A 32 12.17 -5.86 -0.10
C HIS A 32 11.12 -6.69 0.64
N PHE A 33 9.88 -6.75 0.12
CA PHE A 33 8.77 -7.48 0.76
C PHE A 33 8.25 -8.63 -0.09
N ARG A 34 9.06 -9.08 -1.06
CA ARG A 34 8.79 -10.32 -1.79
C ARG A 34 9.13 -11.48 -0.87
N ASP A 35 8.13 -11.95 -0.15
CA ASP A 35 8.27 -13.13 0.70
C ASP A 35 8.48 -14.36 -0.21
N PRO A 36 9.63 -15.06 -0.15
CA PRO A 36 9.83 -16.32 -0.87
C PRO A 36 9.02 -17.48 -0.29
N HIS A 37 8.42 -17.31 0.89
CA HIS A 37 7.62 -18.30 1.62
C HIS A 37 6.12 -17.98 1.61
N VAL A 38 5.61 -17.14 0.70
CA VAL A 38 4.15 -17.01 0.51
C VAL A 38 3.58 -18.40 0.32
N SER A 39 2.85 -18.87 1.33
CA SER A 39 2.37 -20.25 1.38
C SER A 39 1.60 -20.55 0.11
N PRO A 40 1.76 -21.75 -0.49
CA PRO A 40 1.03 -22.15 -1.70
C PRO A 40 -0.48 -21.96 -1.56
N GLU A 41 -0.99 -22.05 -0.34
CA GLU A 41 -2.39 -21.85 0.03
C GLU A 41 -2.85 -20.40 -0.13
N LEU A 42 -2.00 -19.41 0.16
CA LEU A 42 -2.31 -17.99 -0.01
C LEU A 42 -2.36 -17.56 -1.48
N ARG A 43 -1.77 -18.36 -2.40
CA ARG A 43 -1.73 -18.08 -3.84
C ARG A 43 -3.13 -18.04 -4.47
N TYR A 44 -4.09 -18.75 -3.90
CA TYR A 44 -5.48 -18.81 -4.37
C TYR A 44 -6.41 -17.86 -3.61
N MET A 45 -5.88 -17.14 -2.62
CA MET A 45 -6.63 -16.20 -1.79
C MET A 45 -6.40 -14.78 -2.27
N THR A 46 -7.28 -13.87 -1.85
CA THR A 46 -7.29 -12.47 -2.25
C THR A 46 -6.90 -11.57 -1.08
N ALA A 47 -6.60 -10.30 -1.35
CA ALA A 47 -6.36 -9.30 -0.29
C ALA A 47 -7.59 -9.02 0.61
N GLU A 48 -8.76 -9.55 0.26
CA GLU A 48 -9.97 -9.50 1.09
C GLU A 48 -9.94 -10.55 2.20
N ASP A 49 -9.21 -11.65 2.00
CA ASP A 49 -9.14 -12.74 2.95
C ASP A 49 -8.28 -12.38 4.16
N GLN A 50 -8.83 -12.63 5.36
CA GLN A 50 -8.17 -12.31 6.62
C GLN A 50 -6.80 -13.00 6.74
N ALA A 51 -6.68 -14.25 6.29
CA ALA A 51 -5.41 -14.98 6.34
C ALA A 51 -4.31 -14.32 5.49
N VAL A 52 -4.65 -13.72 4.35
CA VAL A 52 -3.70 -12.98 3.51
C VAL A 52 -3.28 -11.69 4.21
N ARG A 53 -4.22 -10.97 4.83
CA ARG A 53 -3.92 -9.75 5.59
C ARG A 53 -3.02 -10.02 6.78
N ASP A 54 -3.30 -11.09 7.52
CA ASP A 54 -2.52 -11.50 8.69
C ASP A 54 -1.10 -11.93 8.29
N ALA A 55 -0.96 -12.66 7.18
CA ALA A 55 0.36 -13.02 6.64
C ALA A 55 1.18 -11.78 6.23
N VAL A 56 0.55 -10.82 5.54
CA VAL A 56 1.20 -9.57 5.13
C VAL A 56 1.58 -8.72 6.35
N LEU A 57 0.67 -8.54 7.31
CA LEU A 57 0.95 -7.80 8.55
C LEU A 57 1.96 -8.51 9.45
N GLY A 58 2.06 -9.83 9.38
CA GLY A 58 3.09 -10.63 10.06
C GLY A 58 4.48 -10.51 9.45
N THR A 59 4.60 -9.96 8.25
CA THR A 59 5.91 -9.76 7.59
C THR A 59 6.69 -8.67 8.31
N ALA A 60 7.92 -9.00 8.70
CA ALA A 60 8.79 -8.06 9.40
C ALA A 60 8.97 -6.76 8.59
N GLY A 61 8.71 -5.61 9.22
CA GLY A 61 8.83 -4.30 8.61
C GLY A 61 7.57 -3.78 7.91
N ILE A 62 6.58 -4.62 7.58
CA ILE A 62 5.31 -4.16 6.99
C ILE A 62 4.52 -3.25 7.96
N PRO A 63 4.32 -3.60 9.25
CA PRO A 63 3.60 -2.72 10.17
C PRO A 63 4.26 -1.34 10.31
N GLN A 64 5.59 -1.31 10.37
CA GLN A 64 6.38 -0.08 10.46
C GLN A 64 6.27 0.73 9.17
N LEU A 65 6.31 0.08 8.00
CA LEU A 65 6.13 0.75 6.72
C LEU A 65 4.75 1.38 6.60
N VAL A 66 3.70 0.66 7.00
CA VAL A 66 2.33 1.17 6.99
C VAL A 66 2.20 2.40 7.89
N ALA A 67 2.73 2.35 9.11
CA ALA A 67 2.73 3.49 10.03
C ALA A 67 3.50 4.69 9.43
N THR A 68 4.69 4.45 8.89
CA THR A 68 5.52 5.51 8.29
C THR A 68 4.84 6.16 7.08
N LEU A 69 4.14 5.38 6.24
CA LEU A 69 3.37 5.92 5.12
C LEU A 69 2.18 6.75 5.59
N ALA A 70 1.51 6.36 6.67
CA ALA A 70 0.43 7.14 7.27
C ALA A 70 0.94 8.47 7.84
N ASP A 71 2.13 8.47 8.46
CA ASP A 71 2.79 9.67 8.95
C ASP A 71 3.19 10.59 7.78
N ALA A 72 3.72 10.03 6.69
CA ALA A 72 4.04 10.78 5.48
C ALA A 72 2.79 11.45 4.89
N VAL A 73 1.67 10.71 4.78
CA VAL A 73 0.39 11.27 4.34
C VAL A 73 -0.05 12.43 5.23
N THR A 74 0.08 12.27 6.55
CA THR A 74 -0.26 13.32 7.52
C THR A 74 0.60 14.56 7.32
N ALA A 75 1.92 14.38 7.11
CA ALA A 75 2.84 15.47 6.84
C ALA A 75 2.49 16.24 5.55
N TYR A 76 2.19 15.53 4.45
CA TYR A 76 1.73 16.14 3.20
C TYR A 76 0.46 16.96 3.40
N ARG A 77 -0.48 16.47 4.20
CA ARG A 77 -1.73 17.19 4.51
C ARG A 77 -1.53 18.41 5.39
N SER A 78 -0.51 18.43 6.25
CA SER A 78 -0.13 19.61 7.03
C SER A 78 0.66 20.65 6.23
N GLY A 79 1.02 20.33 4.98
CA GLY A 79 1.74 21.24 4.11
C GLY A 79 0.95 22.52 3.78
N PRO A 80 1.64 23.58 3.32
CA PRO A 80 1.03 24.88 3.04
C PRO A 80 0.02 24.87 1.90
N SER A 81 0.03 23.86 1.01
CA SER A 81 -1.03 23.60 0.04
C SER A 81 -1.71 22.26 0.33
N ALA A 82 -2.82 22.28 1.06
CA ALA A 82 -3.67 21.10 1.23
C ALA A 82 -4.43 20.87 -0.09
N GLY A 83 -3.91 19.98 -0.93
CA GLY A 83 -4.53 19.54 -2.18
C GLY A 83 -4.65 18.00 -2.24
N PRO A 84 -5.17 17.46 -3.35
CA PRO A 84 -5.35 16.03 -3.53
C PRO A 84 -4.02 15.29 -3.44
N LEU A 85 -3.93 14.36 -2.49
CA LEU A 85 -2.80 13.45 -2.32
C LEU A 85 -3.13 12.10 -2.93
N THR A 86 -2.21 11.57 -3.71
CA THR A 86 -2.31 10.23 -4.31
C THR A 86 -1.14 9.41 -3.82
N VAL A 87 -1.44 8.26 -3.21
CA VAL A 87 -0.45 7.28 -2.75
C VAL A 87 -0.62 6.02 -3.58
N ALA A 88 0.41 5.64 -4.33
CA ALA A 88 0.43 4.42 -5.11
C ALA A 88 1.23 3.35 -4.36
N VAL A 89 0.61 2.19 -4.12
CA VAL A 89 1.27 1.03 -3.50
C VAL A 89 1.40 -0.05 -4.56
N GLY A 90 2.65 -0.36 -4.91
CA GLY A 90 3.00 -1.26 -5.99
C GLY A 90 3.38 -2.64 -5.48
N CYS A 91 2.66 -3.66 -5.94
CA CYS A 91 3.04 -5.07 -5.77
C CYS A 91 3.53 -5.66 -7.10
N ALA A 92 4.01 -6.90 -7.06
CA ALA A 92 4.36 -7.63 -8.27
C ALA A 92 3.11 -8.08 -9.06
N GLY A 93 2.06 -8.53 -8.36
CA GLY A 93 0.89 -9.22 -8.94
C GLY A 93 -0.33 -8.34 -9.19
#